data_AF-A0A561WFZ2-F1
#
_entry.id   AF-A0A561WFZ2-F1
#
_cell.length_a   1.000
_cell.length_b   1.000
_cell.length_c   1.000
_cell.angle_alpha   90.00
_cell.angle_beta   90.00
_cell.angle_gamma   90.00
#
_symmetry.space_group_name_H-M   'P 1'
#
loop_
_entity.id
_entity.type
_entity.pdbx_description
1 polymer ?
#
loop_
_entity_poly.entity_id
_entity_poly.type
_entity_poly.pdbx_seq_one_letter_code
_entity_poly.pdbx_strand_id
1 'polypeptide(L)'
;MGWFGTLLLAKPKTATLPAQPGVREAFGSSFATPTRWGNNKVGLYDLGQGWQRVGVVPFYTERLRLSAGVDDLVATTAAPVLAAYVSNSACAHLEGRTPAGLSLSLHLPNTDEPCGFQHVEGRPERVGPHLAVEALRTWAVEAGRTPSTEAIASILMSGEDDLPVMQDAVLTLFAGLGFASASEILPVIDPDDPAFGDYEPVVRMADVRASGEQYMASRGWPLEDDLKATPKDLDYLRFRDLLWGSVYGGGVTRDELVAHYQQLAARWKKQ
;
A
#
# COMPACT_ATOMS: atom_id res chain seq x y z
N MET A 1 -17.34 -4.06 -6.85
CA MET A 1 -16.57 -3.03 -6.14
C MET A 1 -15.11 -3.43 -6.23
N GLY A 2 -14.21 -2.51 -6.55
CA GLY A 2 -12.78 -2.77 -6.59
C GLY A 2 -12.14 -2.77 -5.21
N TRP A 3 -10.83 -3.02 -5.18
CA TRP A 3 -10.00 -2.79 -4.01
C TRP A 3 -9.48 -1.34 -3.99
N PHE A 4 -9.19 -0.85 -2.80
CA PHE A 4 -8.71 0.50 -2.54
C PHE A 4 -7.42 0.43 -1.72
N GLY A 5 -6.32 1.02 -2.22
CA GLY A 5 -5.02 1.03 -1.54
C GLY A 5 -3.81 1.02 -2.48
N THR A 6 -2.62 0.78 -1.93
CA THR A 6 -1.34 0.73 -2.68
C THR A 6 -0.88 -0.70 -2.98
N LEU A 7 -0.82 -1.08 -4.26
CA LEU A 7 -0.09 -2.28 -4.69
C LEU A 7 1.40 -1.93 -4.80
N LEU A 8 2.20 -2.48 -3.89
CA LEU A 8 3.64 -2.28 -3.83
C LEU A 8 4.37 -3.48 -4.43
N LEU A 9 5.35 -3.21 -5.31
CA LEU A 9 6.23 -4.16 -5.94
C LEU A 9 7.68 -3.78 -5.64
N ALA A 10 8.39 -4.62 -4.90
CA ALA A 10 9.75 -4.34 -4.47
C ALA A 10 10.51 -5.63 -4.10
N LYS A 11 11.83 -5.52 -3.99
CA LYS A 11 12.70 -6.58 -3.48
C LYS A 11 13.11 -6.25 -2.04
N PRO A 12 12.63 -6.98 -1.02
CA PRO A 12 13.04 -6.71 0.35
C PRO A 12 14.51 -7.04 0.58
N LYS A 13 15.17 -6.30 1.49
CA LYS A 13 16.46 -6.71 2.07
C LYS A 13 16.31 -7.75 3.19
N THR A 14 15.17 -7.75 3.87
CA THR A 14 14.82 -8.71 4.92
C THR A 14 13.93 -9.82 4.37
N ALA A 15 13.40 -10.70 5.23
CA ALA A 15 12.60 -11.85 4.82
C ALA A 15 11.35 -11.48 3.99
N THR A 16 10.58 -10.47 4.43
CA THR A 16 9.35 -10.06 3.76
C THR A 16 9.25 -8.54 3.65
N LEU A 17 8.61 -8.02 2.59
CA LEU A 17 8.36 -6.59 2.41
C LEU A 17 7.65 -5.97 3.62
N PRO A 18 6.60 -6.58 4.20
CA PRO A 18 5.97 -6.08 5.41
C PRO A 18 6.89 -5.94 6.62
N ALA A 19 7.94 -6.77 6.71
CA ALA A 19 8.93 -6.71 7.78
C ALA A 19 10.00 -5.65 7.54
N GLN A 20 10.01 -4.96 6.39
CA GLN A 20 10.91 -3.83 6.18
C GLN A 20 10.37 -2.59 6.91
N PRO A 21 11.20 -1.92 7.75
CA PRO A 21 10.82 -0.65 8.35
C PRO A 21 10.36 0.37 7.32
N GLY A 22 9.38 1.20 7.68
CA GLY A 22 8.91 2.30 6.84
C GLY A 22 7.90 1.92 5.75
N VAL A 23 7.78 0.65 5.33
CA VAL A 23 6.82 0.26 4.28
C VAL A 23 5.38 0.63 4.65
N ARG A 24 4.93 0.25 5.84
CA ARG A 24 3.58 0.56 6.29
C ARG A 24 3.41 2.08 6.45
N GLU A 25 4.30 2.72 7.21
CA GLU A 25 4.27 4.17 7.45
C GLU A 25 4.20 5.01 6.16
N ALA A 26 4.86 4.56 5.09
CA ALA A 26 4.89 5.24 3.82
C ALA A 26 3.66 4.99 2.92
N PHE A 27 3.07 3.79 2.96
CA PHE A 27 2.09 3.36 1.95
C PHE A 27 0.69 3.06 2.49
N GLY A 28 0.48 2.99 3.81
CA GLY A 28 -0.86 2.83 4.37
C GLY A 28 -0.93 2.30 5.80
N SER A 29 -2.13 1.93 6.22
CA SER A 29 -2.45 1.60 7.61
C SER A 29 -2.18 0.14 7.97
N SER A 30 -2.50 -0.79 7.06
CA SER A 30 -2.37 -2.23 7.24
C SER A 30 -2.03 -2.94 5.94
N PHE A 31 -1.52 -4.17 6.03
CA PHE A 31 -1.32 -5.01 4.85
C PHE A 31 -2.62 -5.71 4.50
N ALA A 32 -2.91 -5.83 3.21
CA ALA A 32 -4.03 -6.65 2.79
C ALA A 32 -3.72 -8.11 3.12
N THR A 33 -4.63 -8.77 3.84
CA THR A 33 -4.59 -10.20 4.08
C THR A 33 -5.62 -10.90 3.21
N PRO A 34 -5.40 -12.19 2.90
CA PRO A 34 -6.42 -12.99 2.24
C PRO A 34 -7.64 -13.06 3.15
N THR A 35 -8.77 -12.52 2.70
CA THR A 35 -10.02 -12.57 3.45
C THR A 35 -11.02 -13.44 2.72
N ARG A 36 -11.96 -14.03 3.47
CA ARG A 36 -13.11 -14.77 2.90
C ARG A 36 -13.97 -13.93 1.94
N TRP A 37 -13.75 -12.61 1.88
CA TRP A 37 -14.54 -11.64 1.13
C TRP A 37 -13.91 -11.18 -0.21
N GLY A 38 -12.82 -11.82 -0.67
CA GLY A 38 -12.37 -11.69 -2.06
C GLY A 38 -11.12 -10.84 -2.30
N ASN A 39 -10.40 -10.42 -1.27
CA ASN A 39 -9.13 -9.70 -1.39
C ASN A 39 -7.90 -10.61 -1.57
N ASN A 40 -8.10 -11.91 -1.83
CA ASN A 40 -7.01 -12.89 -1.93
C ASN A 40 -5.92 -12.46 -2.91
N LYS A 41 -6.30 -11.80 -4.02
CA LYS A 41 -5.35 -11.36 -5.04
C LYS A 41 -4.41 -10.24 -4.59
N VAL A 42 -4.63 -9.55 -3.48
CA VAL A 42 -3.82 -8.39 -3.06
C VAL A 42 -2.99 -8.64 -1.79
N GLY A 43 -2.97 -9.88 -1.30
CA GLY A 43 -2.08 -10.29 -0.20
C GLY A 43 -0.59 -10.16 -0.50
N LEU A 44 0.25 -10.74 0.35
CA LEU A 44 1.68 -10.86 0.09
C LEU A 44 1.96 -12.03 -0.87
N TYR A 45 2.75 -11.77 -1.89
CA TYR A 45 3.08 -12.74 -2.94
C TYR A 45 4.57 -12.73 -3.27
N ASP A 46 5.16 -13.92 -3.41
CA ASP A 46 6.50 -14.12 -3.98
C ASP A 46 6.39 -14.20 -5.51
N LEU A 47 7.13 -13.33 -6.19
CA LEU A 47 7.19 -13.22 -7.66
C LEU A 47 8.50 -13.81 -8.22
N GLY A 48 9.21 -14.58 -7.41
CA GLY A 48 10.49 -15.20 -7.73
C GLY A 48 11.66 -14.21 -7.73
N GLN A 49 12.88 -14.75 -7.66
CA GLN A 49 14.14 -13.97 -7.65
C GLN A 49 14.23 -12.93 -6.53
N GLY A 50 13.49 -13.18 -5.43
CA GLY A 50 13.40 -12.31 -4.26
C GLY A 50 12.46 -11.13 -4.43
N TRP A 51 11.70 -11.03 -5.52
CA TRP A 51 10.69 -9.99 -5.68
C TRP A 51 9.42 -10.37 -4.95
N GLN A 52 8.80 -9.38 -4.32
CA GLN A 52 7.52 -9.54 -3.66
C GLN A 52 6.55 -8.45 -4.09
N ARG A 53 5.27 -8.77 -4.02
CA ARG A 53 4.19 -7.79 -4.12
C ARG A 53 3.30 -7.91 -2.91
N VAL A 54 2.83 -6.76 -2.42
CA VAL A 54 1.86 -6.68 -1.33
C VAL A 54 0.89 -5.54 -1.57
N GLY A 55 -0.38 -5.75 -1.25
CA GLY A 55 -1.36 -4.68 -1.13
C GLY A 55 -1.27 -4.05 0.26
N VAL A 56 -1.30 -2.72 0.31
CA VAL A 56 -1.35 -1.94 1.55
C VAL A 56 -2.66 -1.17 1.56
N VAL A 57 -3.46 -1.40 2.58
CA VAL A 57 -4.75 -0.72 2.80
C VAL A 57 -4.45 0.72 3.21
N PRO A 58 -5.20 1.69 2.69
CA PRO A 58 -4.86 3.08 2.90
C PRO A 58 -5.15 3.57 4.32
N PHE A 59 -4.61 4.72 4.70
CA PHE A 59 -5.14 5.46 5.85
C PHE A 59 -6.51 6.08 5.50
N TYR A 60 -7.40 6.20 6.48
CA TYR A 60 -8.72 6.84 6.28
C TYR A 60 -8.63 8.31 5.82
N THR A 61 -7.50 8.98 6.04
CA THR A 61 -7.21 10.37 5.68
C THR A 61 -6.74 10.61 4.24
N GLU A 62 -6.60 9.55 3.44
CA GLU A 62 -5.41 9.47 2.62
C GLU A 62 -5.13 10.60 1.65
N ARG A 63 -3.89 11.06 1.78
CA ARG A 63 -3.17 12.04 0.99
C ARG A 63 -1.97 11.28 0.43
N LEU A 64 -1.94 11.06 -0.87
CA LEU A 64 -0.93 10.19 -1.50
C LEU A 64 0.48 10.76 -1.32
N ARG A 65 1.35 9.98 -0.67
CA ARG A 65 2.80 10.24 -0.50
C ARG A 65 3.63 9.11 -1.14
N LEU A 66 3.19 8.64 -2.29
CA LEU A 66 3.82 7.51 -2.99
C LEU A 66 5.29 7.81 -3.31
N SER A 67 5.64 9.01 -3.78
CA SER A 67 7.04 9.33 -4.14
C SER A 67 7.97 9.13 -2.94
N ALA A 68 7.69 9.78 -1.82
CA ALA A 68 8.52 9.70 -0.62
C ALA A 68 8.72 8.24 -0.17
N GLY A 69 7.65 7.44 -0.17
CA GLY A 69 7.73 6.02 0.17
C GLY A 69 8.60 5.21 -0.80
N VAL A 70 8.48 5.49 -2.10
CA VAL A 70 9.26 4.80 -3.14
C VAL A 70 10.74 5.21 -3.05
N ASP A 71 11.03 6.49 -2.82
CA ASP A 71 12.40 7.00 -2.64
C ASP A 71 13.09 6.33 -1.45
N ASP A 72 12.42 6.29 -0.29
CA ASP A 72 12.91 5.62 0.91
C ASP A 72 13.14 4.12 0.68
N LEU A 73 12.23 3.45 -0.04
CA LEU A 73 12.38 2.04 -0.36
C LEU A 73 13.53 1.77 -1.33
N VAL A 74 13.74 2.58 -2.36
CA VAL A 74 14.89 2.41 -3.25
C VAL A 74 16.19 2.63 -2.49
N ALA A 75 16.26 3.67 -1.65
CA ALA A 75 17.44 3.93 -0.83
C ALA A 75 17.74 2.78 0.14
N THR A 76 16.71 2.27 0.81
CA THR A 76 16.87 1.18 1.78
C THR A 76 17.10 -0.16 1.11
N THR A 77 16.52 -0.47 -0.04
CA THR A 77 16.65 -1.79 -0.71
C THR A 77 17.79 -1.86 -1.72
N ALA A 78 18.25 -0.71 -2.23
CA ALA A 78 19.16 -0.62 -3.38
C ALA A 78 18.65 -1.42 -4.61
N ALA A 79 17.33 -1.52 -4.77
CA ALA A 79 16.66 -2.19 -5.88
C ALA A 79 15.53 -1.30 -6.43
N PRO A 80 15.07 -1.51 -7.67
CA PRO A 80 13.89 -0.81 -8.18
C PRO A 80 12.64 -1.06 -7.35
N VAL A 81 11.80 -0.03 -7.25
CA VAL A 81 10.52 -0.08 -6.53
C VAL A 81 9.44 0.53 -7.43
N LEU A 82 8.26 -0.09 -7.42
CA LEU A 82 7.07 0.42 -8.10
C LEU A 82 5.87 0.31 -7.15
N ALA A 83 5.21 1.43 -6.91
CA ALA A 83 3.98 1.50 -6.12
C ALA A 83 2.85 1.98 -7.02
N ALA A 84 1.69 1.34 -6.92
CA ALA A 84 0.50 1.69 -7.68
C ALA A 84 -0.67 1.88 -6.71
N TYR A 85 -1.08 3.12 -6.50
CA TYR A 85 -2.27 3.41 -5.73
C TYR A 85 -3.52 3.22 -6.57
N VAL A 86 -4.41 2.34 -6.14
CA VAL A 86 -5.64 1.95 -6.82
C VAL A 86 -6.83 2.58 -6.12
N SER A 87 -7.65 3.26 -6.89
CA SER A 87 -8.97 3.72 -6.47
C SER A 87 -10.09 2.80 -6.94
N ASN A 88 -11.18 2.78 -6.19
CA ASN A 88 -12.36 1.96 -6.41
C ASN A 88 -13.05 2.08 -7.79
N SER A 89 -12.65 2.96 -8.71
CA SER A 89 -13.20 2.90 -10.08
C SER A 89 -12.48 3.61 -11.23
N ALA A 90 -11.75 4.72 -11.05
CA ALA A 90 -11.40 5.58 -12.22
C ALA A 90 -9.92 5.67 -12.61
N CYS A 91 -8.99 5.57 -11.65
CA CYS A 91 -7.56 5.75 -11.90
C CYS A 91 -6.71 4.91 -10.95
N ALA A 92 -5.50 4.56 -11.40
CA ALA A 92 -4.37 4.26 -10.52
C ALA A 92 -3.24 5.26 -10.72
N HIS A 93 -2.57 5.65 -9.65
CA HIS A 93 -1.35 6.45 -9.68
C HIS A 93 -0.15 5.54 -9.45
N LEU A 94 0.74 5.47 -10.44
CA LEU A 94 1.98 4.73 -10.38
C LEU A 94 3.15 5.66 -10.07
N GLU A 95 3.95 5.30 -9.07
CA GLU A 95 5.25 5.88 -8.78
C GLU A 95 6.30 4.79 -8.82
N GLY A 96 7.40 5.02 -9.53
CA GLY A 96 8.50 4.08 -9.59
C GLY A 96 9.85 4.79 -9.59
N ARG A 97 10.82 4.17 -8.96
CA ARG A 97 12.20 4.65 -8.89
C ARG A 97 13.15 3.48 -9.09
N THR A 98 14.36 3.78 -9.54
CA THR A 98 15.45 2.81 -9.63
C THR A 98 16.73 3.37 -9.01
N PRO A 99 17.64 2.51 -8.54
CA PRO A 99 18.96 2.95 -8.07
C PRO A 99 19.80 3.67 -9.13
N ALA A 100 19.52 3.44 -10.42
CA ALA A 100 20.21 4.09 -11.54
C ALA A 100 19.69 5.51 -11.83
N GLY A 101 18.67 5.97 -11.11
CA GLY A 101 18.14 7.33 -11.21
C GLY A 101 16.93 7.49 -12.13
N LEU A 102 16.34 6.39 -12.63
CA LEU A 102 15.06 6.47 -13.32
C LEU A 102 13.97 6.88 -12.32
N SER A 103 13.15 7.84 -12.71
CA SER A 103 11.97 8.27 -11.98
C SER A 103 10.76 8.24 -12.91
N LEU A 104 9.68 7.59 -12.49
CA LEU A 104 8.42 7.53 -13.21
C LEU A 104 7.28 7.92 -12.27
N SER A 105 6.35 8.70 -12.81
CA SER A 105 5.12 9.12 -12.17
C SER A 105 4.06 9.19 -13.26
N LEU A 106 3.04 8.33 -13.20
CA LEU A 106 2.04 8.21 -14.27
C LEU A 106 0.67 7.76 -13.74
N HIS A 107 -0.37 8.04 -14.53
CA HIS A 107 -1.72 7.55 -14.29
C HIS A 107 -2.03 6.34 -15.17
N LEU A 108 -2.93 5.49 -14.67
CA LEU A 108 -3.58 4.41 -15.42
C LEU A 108 -5.10 4.58 -15.32
N PRO A 109 -5.85 4.75 -16.43
CA PRO A 109 -5.31 4.99 -17.77
C PRO A 109 -4.54 6.33 -17.82
N ASN A 110 -3.58 6.45 -18.74
CA ASN A 110 -2.72 7.64 -18.84
C ASN A 110 -3.45 8.77 -19.63
N THR A 111 -4.55 9.25 -19.07
CA THR A 111 -5.46 10.23 -19.66
C THR A 111 -5.39 11.58 -18.94
N ASP A 112 -5.93 12.62 -19.59
CA ASP A 112 -6.04 13.98 -19.01
C ASP A 112 -7.19 14.10 -18.00
N GLU A 113 -8.06 13.09 -17.90
CA GLU A 113 -9.27 13.13 -17.08
C GLU A 113 -8.94 13.28 -15.58
N PRO A 114 -9.77 14.00 -14.80
CA PRO A 114 -9.49 14.20 -13.39
C PRO A 114 -9.39 12.87 -12.65
N CYS A 115 -8.20 12.54 -12.13
CA CYS A 115 -8.10 11.50 -11.13
C CYS A 115 -8.82 12.00 -9.88
N GLY A 116 -9.72 11.19 -9.32
CA GLY A 116 -10.61 11.59 -8.20
C GLY A 116 -9.91 11.88 -6.86
N PHE A 117 -8.58 12.09 -6.85
CA PHE A 117 -7.74 12.18 -5.66
C PHE A 117 -7.00 13.50 -5.56
N GLN A 118 -6.77 13.90 -4.31
CA GLN A 118 -5.86 14.97 -3.98
C GLN A 118 -4.43 14.42 -3.85
N HIS A 119 -3.60 14.68 -4.85
CA HIS A 119 -2.17 14.39 -4.80
C HIS A 119 -1.45 15.41 -3.90
N VAL A 120 -0.69 14.95 -2.91
CA VAL A 120 0.04 15.86 -1.99
C VAL A 120 1.12 16.64 -2.73
N GLU A 121 1.79 15.97 -3.67
CA GLU A 121 2.94 16.48 -4.42
C GLU A 121 2.53 17.02 -5.80
N GLY A 122 1.22 17.13 -6.05
CA GLY A 122 0.68 17.49 -7.36
C GLY A 122 0.39 16.28 -8.23
N ARG A 123 -0.48 16.49 -9.21
CA ARG A 123 -0.87 15.45 -10.17
C ARG A 123 0.32 15.16 -11.10
N PRO A 124 0.62 13.88 -11.41
CA PRO A 124 1.54 13.56 -12.49
C PRO A 124 1.11 14.23 -13.80
N GLU A 125 2.05 14.82 -14.52
CA GLU A 125 1.78 15.31 -15.86
C GLU A 125 1.48 14.13 -16.79
N ARG A 126 0.61 14.35 -17.79
CA ARG A 126 0.37 13.34 -18.81
C ARG A 126 1.65 13.12 -19.61
N VAL A 127 2.14 11.89 -19.59
CA VAL A 127 3.30 11.48 -20.37
C VAL A 127 2.83 10.97 -21.74
N GLY A 128 3.55 11.30 -22.82
CA GLY A 128 3.26 10.75 -24.14
C GLY A 128 3.25 9.20 -24.10
N PRO A 129 2.29 8.50 -24.74
CA PRO A 129 2.15 7.04 -24.57
C PRO A 129 3.41 6.23 -24.83
N HIS A 130 4.18 6.58 -25.87
CA HIS A 130 5.45 5.93 -26.19
C HIS A 130 6.50 6.11 -25.08
N LEU A 131 6.60 7.30 -24.50
CA LEU A 131 7.51 7.59 -23.39
C LEU A 131 7.09 6.85 -22.11
N ALA A 132 5.78 6.73 -21.85
CA ALA A 132 5.27 6.00 -20.70
C ALA A 132 5.58 4.48 -20.82
N VAL A 133 5.38 3.90 -22.00
CA VAL A 133 5.76 2.52 -22.29
C VAL A 133 7.27 2.32 -22.15
N GLU A 134 8.07 3.24 -22.69
CA GLU A 134 9.54 3.16 -22.63
C GLU A 134 10.07 3.29 -21.19
N ALA A 135 9.50 4.18 -20.38
CA ALA A 135 9.85 4.35 -18.97
C ALA A 135 9.56 3.08 -18.17
N LEU A 136 8.38 2.48 -18.33
CA LEU A 136 8.03 1.22 -17.68
C LEU A 136 8.89 0.04 -18.14
N ARG A 137 9.22 -0.02 -19.43
CA ARG A 137 10.16 -1.03 -19.96
C ARG A 137 11.56 -0.87 -19.36
N THR A 138 12.07 0.35 -19.32
CA THR A 138 13.37 0.66 -18.73
C THR A 138 13.39 0.27 -17.27
N TRP A 139 12.36 0.65 -16.50
CA TRP A 139 12.20 0.25 -15.11
C TRP A 139 12.23 -1.28 -14.95
N ALA A 140 11.49 -2.02 -15.78
CA ALA A 140 11.44 -3.48 -15.72
C ALA A 140 12.78 -4.14 -16.07
N VAL A 141 13.51 -3.61 -17.06
CA VAL A 141 14.85 -4.10 -17.43
C VAL A 141 15.84 -3.88 -16.28
N GLU A 142 15.80 -2.71 -15.65
CA GLU A 142 16.62 -2.42 -14.45
C GLU A 142 16.23 -3.29 -13.25
N ALA A 143 14.96 -3.69 -13.16
CA ALA A 143 14.48 -4.69 -12.20
C ALA A 143 14.93 -6.14 -12.53
N GLY A 144 15.69 -6.32 -13.62
CA GLY A 144 16.17 -7.63 -14.09
C GLY A 144 15.07 -8.47 -14.73
N ARG A 145 14.01 -7.85 -15.26
CA ARG A 145 12.86 -8.52 -15.87
C ARG A 145 12.83 -8.33 -17.38
N THR A 146 12.00 -9.15 -18.03
CA THR A 146 11.76 -9.10 -19.48
C THR A 146 10.36 -8.56 -19.74
N PRO A 147 10.20 -7.25 -19.97
CA PRO A 147 8.88 -6.65 -20.19
C PRO A 147 8.33 -6.99 -21.58
N SER A 148 7.01 -7.12 -21.67
CA SER A 148 6.26 -7.14 -22.94
C SER A 148 5.81 -5.73 -23.30
N THR A 149 6.42 -5.14 -24.33
CA THR A 149 6.04 -3.82 -24.86
C THR A 149 4.56 -3.76 -25.25
N GLU A 150 4.07 -4.81 -25.90
CA GLU A 150 2.69 -4.90 -26.37
C GLU A 150 1.71 -4.95 -25.20
N ALA A 151 2.00 -5.74 -24.16
CA ALA A 151 1.14 -5.82 -22.98
C ALA A 151 1.09 -4.49 -22.21
N ILE A 152 2.25 -3.85 -22.01
CA ILE A 152 2.33 -2.54 -21.34
C ILE A 152 1.56 -1.48 -22.13
N ALA A 153 1.76 -1.41 -23.45
CA ALA A 153 1.07 -0.46 -24.31
C ALA A 153 -0.45 -0.68 -24.32
N SER A 154 -0.88 -1.95 -24.39
CA SER A 154 -2.31 -2.28 -24.35
C SER A 154 -2.99 -1.73 -23.09
N ILE A 155 -2.35 -1.80 -21.93
CA ILE A 155 -2.93 -1.38 -20.65
C ILE A 155 -2.93 0.14 -20.50
N LEU A 156 -1.82 0.79 -20.86
CA LEU A 156 -1.69 2.25 -20.74
C LEU A 156 -2.61 3.03 -21.70
N MET A 157 -2.93 2.43 -22.85
CA MET A 157 -3.71 3.08 -23.90
C MET A 157 -5.19 2.67 -23.93
N SER A 158 -5.62 1.74 -23.07
CA SER A 158 -7.03 1.41 -22.90
C SER A 158 -7.83 2.63 -22.43
N GLY A 159 -9.04 2.81 -22.95
CA GLY A 159 -10.01 3.75 -22.38
C GLY A 159 -10.50 3.30 -21.00
N GLU A 160 -11.11 4.20 -20.23
CA GLU A 160 -11.68 3.87 -18.91
C GLU A 160 -12.68 2.71 -19.00
N ASP A 161 -13.51 2.69 -20.05
CA ASP A 161 -14.51 1.64 -20.31
C ASP A 161 -13.91 0.28 -20.74
N ASP A 162 -12.65 0.25 -21.18
CA ASP A 162 -11.99 -0.94 -21.72
C ASP A 162 -11.14 -1.67 -20.66
N LEU A 163 -10.88 -1.04 -19.51
CA LEU A 163 -10.07 -1.63 -18.45
C LEU A 163 -10.91 -2.54 -17.54
N PRO A 164 -10.36 -3.68 -17.08
CA PRO A 164 -10.94 -4.37 -15.94
C PRO A 164 -10.90 -3.46 -14.71
N VAL A 165 -11.51 -3.89 -13.61
CA VAL A 165 -11.38 -3.22 -12.30
C VAL A 165 -9.92 -2.80 -12.09
N MET A 166 -9.67 -1.52 -11.76
CA MET A 166 -8.34 -0.91 -11.81
C MET A 166 -7.24 -1.73 -11.10
N GLN A 167 -7.59 -2.40 -10.00
CA GLN A 167 -6.74 -3.40 -9.36
C GLN A 167 -6.22 -4.46 -10.35
N ASP A 168 -7.12 -5.14 -11.06
CA ASP A 168 -6.77 -6.16 -12.05
C ASP A 168 -5.97 -5.56 -13.23
N ALA A 169 -6.22 -4.30 -13.60
CA ALA A 169 -5.42 -3.60 -14.63
C ALA A 169 -3.95 -3.43 -14.17
N VAL A 170 -3.73 -3.01 -12.92
CA VAL A 170 -2.39 -2.92 -12.32
C VAL A 170 -1.73 -4.30 -12.20
N LEU A 171 -2.49 -5.35 -11.85
CA LEU A 171 -1.93 -6.71 -11.80
C LEU A 171 -1.54 -7.23 -13.18
N THR A 172 -2.37 -6.96 -14.19
CA THR A 172 -2.03 -7.26 -15.59
C THR A 172 -0.79 -6.48 -16.02
N LEU A 173 -0.64 -5.23 -15.57
CA LEU A 173 0.54 -4.43 -15.86
C LEU A 173 1.80 -5.05 -15.24
N PHE A 174 1.75 -5.49 -13.98
CA PHE A 174 2.88 -6.18 -13.35
C PHE A 174 3.27 -7.46 -14.11
N ALA A 175 2.29 -8.23 -14.60
CA ALA A 175 2.57 -9.36 -15.47
C ALA A 175 3.24 -8.91 -16.79
N GLY A 176 2.77 -7.81 -17.40
CA GLY A 176 3.38 -7.19 -18.57
C GLY A 176 4.81 -6.69 -18.34
N LEU A 177 5.17 -6.29 -17.11
CA LEU A 177 6.54 -5.95 -16.71
C LEU A 177 7.45 -7.18 -16.49
N GLY A 178 6.92 -8.40 -16.64
CA GLY A 178 7.67 -9.64 -16.50
C GLY A 178 7.60 -10.26 -15.10
N PHE A 179 6.64 -9.87 -14.27
CA PHE A 179 6.37 -10.48 -12.97
C PHE A 179 5.22 -11.50 -13.09
N ALA A 180 5.53 -12.67 -13.64
CA ALA A 180 4.55 -13.75 -13.83
C ALA A 180 4.16 -14.45 -12.52
N SER A 181 3.06 -15.22 -12.59
CA SER A 181 2.31 -15.90 -11.51
C SER A 181 3.12 -16.25 -10.25
N ALA A 182 2.53 -15.89 -9.13
CA ALA A 182 3.15 -15.83 -7.83
C ALA A 182 2.74 -17.00 -6.91
N SER A 183 3.56 -17.27 -5.90
CA SER A 183 3.15 -18.06 -4.74
C SER A 183 2.66 -17.11 -3.64
N GLU A 184 1.46 -17.35 -3.14
CA GLU A 184 0.92 -16.62 -2.00
C GLU A 184 1.77 -16.90 -0.76
N ILE A 185 2.17 -15.85 -0.06
CA ILE A 185 2.77 -15.94 1.26
C ILE A 185 1.64 -15.71 2.27
N LEU A 186 1.34 -16.72 3.08
CA LEU A 186 0.31 -16.63 4.09
C LEU A 186 0.82 -15.87 5.32
N PRO A 187 -0.06 -15.11 6.00
CA PRO A 187 0.30 -14.49 7.27
C PRO A 187 0.63 -15.58 8.31
N VAL A 188 1.63 -15.32 9.14
CA VAL A 188 1.99 -16.18 10.27
C VAL A 188 1.20 -15.84 11.53
N ILE A 189 0.56 -14.66 11.55
CA ILE A 189 -0.36 -14.20 12.58
C ILE A 189 -1.64 -13.75 11.90
N ASP A 190 -2.77 -14.32 12.31
CA ASP A 190 -4.09 -13.89 11.86
C ASP A 190 -4.45 -12.57 12.57
N PRO A 191 -4.57 -11.43 11.87
CA PRO A 191 -4.99 -10.17 12.51
C PRO A 191 -6.44 -10.23 13.02
N ASP A 192 -7.25 -11.17 12.54
CA ASP A 192 -8.63 -11.40 12.98
C ASP A 192 -8.71 -12.44 14.14
N ASP A 193 -7.57 -12.81 14.74
CA ASP A 193 -7.53 -13.76 15.83
C ASP A 193 -8.45 -13.31 16.99
N PRO A 194 -9.41 -14.15 17.44
CA PRO A 194 -10.31 -13.81 18.53
C PRO A 194 -9.62 -13.42 19.84
N ALA A 195 -8.34 -13.80 20.03
CA ALA A 195 -7.53 -13.37 21.17
C ALA A 195 -7.29 -11.85 21.21
N PHE A 196 -7.45 -11.16 20.08
CA PHE A 196 -7.43 -9.70 19.99
C PHE A 196 -8.79 -9.03 20.26
N GLY A 197 -9.83 -9.78 20.66
CA GLY A 197 -11.08 -9.22 21.17
C GLY A 197 -11.74 -8.16 20.29
N ASP A 198 -12.04 -6.99 20.87
CA ASP A 198 -12.64 -5.82 20.21
C ASP A 198 -11.61 -4.87 19.55
N TYR A 199 -10.39 -5.33 19.30
CA TYR A 199 -9.31 -4.53 18.73
C TYR A 199 -9.72 -3.80 17.43
N GLU A 200 -10.27 -4.52 16.45
CA GLU A 200 -10.57 -3.99 15.12
C GLU A 200 -11.53 -2.78 15.16
N PRO A 201 -12.72 -2.86 15.80
CA PRO A 201 -13.62 -1.70 15.88
C PRO A 201 -13.01 -0.55 16.69
N VAL A 202 -12.19 -0.81 17.72
CA VAL A 202 -11.53 0.23 18.50
C VAL A 202 -10.50 0.97 17.66
N VAL A 203 -9.66 0.24 16.91
CA VAL A 203 -8.65 0.84 16.03
C VAL A 203 -9.28 1.62 14.89
N ARG A 204 -10.36 1.11 14.30
CA ARG A 204 -11.06 1.84 13.25
C ARG A 204 -11.55 3.21 13.74
N MET A 205 -12.09 3.29 14.95
CA MET A 205 -12.51 4.56 15.53
C MET A 205 -11.32 5.46 15.89
N ALA A 206 -10.23 4.88 16.40
CA ALA A 206 -8.98 5.60 16.66
C ALA A 206 -8.41 6.22 15.38
N ASP A 207 -8.43 5.47 14.28
CA ASP A 207 -8.01 5.95 12.96
C ASP A 207 -8.88 7.10 12.48
N VAL A 208 -10.20 7.00 12.60
CA VAL A 208 -11.12 8.09 12.19
C VAL A 208 -10.83 9.37 12.97
N ARG A 209 -10.61 9.29 14.30
CA ARG A 209 -10.30 10.46 15.13
C ARG A 209 -8.92 11.06 14.79
N ALA A 210 -7.87 10.24 14.76
CA ALA A 210 -6.53 10.70 14.43
C ALA A 210 -6.45 11.30 13.02
N SER A 211 -7.15 10.68 12.07
CA SER A 211 -7.28 11.16 10.69
C SER A 211 -8.06 12.48 10.63
N GLY A 212 -9.19 12.58 11.33
CA GLY A 212 -9.99 13.79 11.43
C GLY A 212 -9.19 14.96 11.98
N GLU A 213 -8.41 14.72 13.04
CA GLU A 213 -7.53 15.73 13.64
C GLU A 213 -6.48 16.26 12.67
N GLN A 214 -5.78 15.36 11.97
CA GLN A 214 -4.81 15.76 10.94
C GLN A 214 -5.46 16.54 9.79
N TYR A 215 -6.64 16.10 9.35
CA TYR A 215 -7.38 16.76 8.27
C TYR A 215 -7.76 18.19 8.65
N MET A 216 -8.36 18.38 9.83
CA MET A 216 -8.80 19.68 10.32
C MET A 216 -7.61 20.62 10.54
N ALA A 217 -6.54 20.13 11.16
CA ALA A 217 -5.30 20.89 11.34
C ALA A 217 -4.71 21.36 10.01
N SER A 218 -4.72 20.50 8.97
CA SER A 218 -4.20 20.86 7.65
C SER A 218 -5.02 21.92 6.91
N ARG A 219 -6.27 22.14 7.32
CA ARG A 219 -7.16 23.18 6.79
C ARG A 219 -7.19 24.44 7.68
N GLY A 220 -6.51 24.41 8.82
CA GLY A 220 -6.61 25.45 9.85
C GLY A 220 -8.02 25.54 10.47
N TRP A 221 -8.79 24.45 10.42
CA TRP A 221 -10.14 24.42 10.98
C TRP A 221 -10.11 23.99 12.45
N PRO A 222 -10.95 24.60 13.32
CA PRO A 222 -11.04 24.17 14.71
C PRO A 222 -11.65 22.77 14.81
N LEU A 223 -11.17 21.97 15.76
CA LEU A 223 -11.71 20.65 16.08
C LEU A 223 -12.13 20.60 17.54
N GLU A 224 -13.37 20.17 17.78
CA GLU A 224 -13.92 19.96 19.12
C GLU A 224 -13.12 18.86 19.86
N ASP A 225 -12.95 19.03 21.17
CA ASP A 225 -12.06 18.15 21.97
C ASP A 225 -12.52 16.69 22.00
N ASP A 226 -13.82 16.42 21.89
CA ASP A 226 -14.42 15.08 21.85
C ASP A 226 -14.20 14.36 20.51
N LEU A 227 -13.75 15.08 19.48
CA LEU A 227 -13.41 14.54 18.17
C LEU A 227 -11.90 14.30 17.99
N LYS A 228 -11.07 14.75 18.94
CA LYS A 228 -9.60 14.56 18.91
C LYS A 228 -9.21 13.13 19.24
N ALA A 229 -8.05 12.70 18.73
CA ALA A 229 -7.49 11.42 19.14
C ALA A 229 -7.14 11.46 20.63
N THR A 230 -7.66 10.49 21.38
CA THR A 230 -7.36 10.33 22.80
C THR A 230 -6.05 9.58 23.02
N PRO A 231 -5.44 9.64 24.22
CA PRO A 231 -4.30 8.78 24.53
C PRO A 231 -4.60 7.28 24.37
N LYS A 232 -5.86 6.86 24.57
CA LYS A 232 -6.33 5.49 24.27
C LYS A 232 -6.18 5.18 22.80
N ASP A 233 -6.66 6.06 21.92
CA ASP A 233 -6.58 5.89 20.48
C ASP A 233 -5.12 5.71 20.02
N LEU A 234 -4.23 6.57 20.51
CA LEU A 234 -2.80 6.49 20.16
C LEU A 234 -2.16 5.18 20.61
N ASP A 235 -2.51 4.66 21.78
CA ASP A 235 -1.98 3.36 22.23
C ASP A 235 -2.51 2.19 21.39
N TYR A 236 -3.80 2.21 20.98
CA TYR A 236 -4.36 1.20 20.08
C TYR A 236 -3.78 1.29 18.66
N LEU A 237 -3.51 2.50 18.15
CA LEU A 237 -2.81 2.69 16.87
C LEU A 237 -1.38 2.16 16.93
N ARG A 238 -0.65 2.38 18.04
CA ARG A 238 0.68 1.76 18.24
C ARG A 238 0.60 0.24 18.30
N PHE A 239 -0.42 -0.32 18.93
CA PHE A 239 -0.61 -1.77 18.94
C PHE A 239 -0.94 -2.30 17.54
N ARG A 240 -1.78 -1.61 16.75
CA ARG A 240 -2.01 -1.92 15.34
C ARG A 240 -0.71 -1.98 14.56
N ASP A 241 0.11 -0.95 14.72
CA ASP A 241 1.38 -0.81 14.05
C ASP A 241 2.31 -2.00 14.35
N LEU A 242 2.34 -2.42 15.62
CA LEU A 242 3.08 -3.61 16.07
C LEU A 242 2.51 -4.92 15.52
N LEU A 243 1.18 -5.09 15.54
CA LEU A 243 0.50 -6.28 15.01
C LEU A 243 0.81 -6.45 13.52
N TRP A 244 0.54 -5.42 12.72
CA TRP A 244 0.73 -5.47 11.26
C TRP A 244 2.18 -5.58 10.84
N GLY A 245 3.12 -5.02 11.61
CA GLY A 245 4.55 -5.25 11.40
C GLY A 245 4.98 -6.71 11.63
N SER A 246 4.18 -7.48 12.38
CA SER A 246 4.48 -8.87 12.76
C SER A 246 3.70 -9.92 11.95
N VAL A 247 2.63 -9.53 11.24
CA VAL A 247 1.74 -10.44 10.48
C VAL A 247 2.49 -11.39 9.54
N TYR A 248 3.59 -10.94 8.92
CA TYR A 248 4.39 -11.72 7.97
C TYR A 248 5.80 -12.08 8.49
N GLY A 249 5.92 -12.34 9.79
CA GLY A 249 7.16 -12.80 10.41
C GLY A 249 8.05 -11.67 10.94
N GLY A 250 7.43 -10.60 11.44
CA GLY A 250 8.15 -9.54 12.15
C GLY A 250 8.67 -9.98 13.52
N GLY A 251 9.29 -9.05 14.24
CA GLY A 251 10.06 -9.34 15.46
C GLY A 251 9.26 -9.74 16.70
N VAL A 252 7.94 -9.86 16.63
CA VAL A 252 7.08 -10.20 17.78
C VAL A 252 6.20 -11.40 17.45
N THR A 253 6.12 -12.34 18.38
CA THR A 253 5.29 -13.55 18.26
C THR A 253 3.81 -13.26 18.52
N ARG A 254 2.95 -14.19 18.11
CA ARG A 254 1.52 -14.15 18.42
C ARG A 254 1.26 -14.02 19.92
N ASP A 255 1.92 -14.83 20.75
CA ASP A 255 1.65 -14.86 22.19
C ASP A 255 2.06 -13.57 22.89
N GLU A 256 3.15 -12.95 22.45
CA GLU A 256 3.56 -11.62 22.93
C GLU A 256 2.56 -10.53 22.53
N LEU A 257 2.03 -10.57 21.30
CA LEU A 257 0.98 -9.66 20.85
C LEU A 257 -0.31 -9.84 21.64
N VAL A 258 -0.72 -11.07 21.93
CA VAL A 258 -1.90 -11.36 22.75
C VAL A 258 -1.70 -10.84 24.18
N ALA A 259 -0.54 -11.07 24.78
CA ALA A 259 -0.22 -10.55 26.11
C ALA A 259 -0.24 -9.02 26.15
N HIS A 260 0.35 -8.36 25.15
CA HIS A 260 0.34 -6.91 25.02
C HIS A 260 -1.10 -6.39 24.88
N TYR A 261 -1.91 -6.99 24.00
CA TYR A 261 -3.31 -6.63 23.82
C TYR A 261 -4.09 -6.71 25.14
N GLN A 262 -3.94 -7.80 25.88
CA GLN A 262 -4.62 -7.99 27.16
C GLN A 262 -4.22 -6.94 28.20
N GLN A 263 -2.94 -6.57 28.26
CA GLN A 263 -2.45 -5.50 29.13
C GLN A 263 -3.05 -4.14 28.73
N LEU A 264 -3.07 -3.85 27.43
CA LEU A 264 -3.65 -2.62 26.88
C LEU A 264 -5.15 -2.52 27.18
N ALA A 265 -5.91 -3.58 26.91
CA ALA A 265 -7.33 -3.65 27.19
C ALA A 265 -7.63 -3.53 28.69
N ALA A 266 -6.83 -4.17 29.55
CA ALA A 266 -6.99 -4.08 31.01
C ALA A 266 -6.70 -2.67 31.54
N ARG A 267 -5.74 -1.95 30.96
CA ARG A 267 -5.42 -0.56 31.31
C ARG A 267 -6.60 0.37 31.04
N TRP A 268 -7.22 0.26 29.86
CA TRP A 268 -8.31 1.15 29.45
C TRP A 268 -9.70 0.73 29.95
N LYS A 269 -9.84 -0.43 30.59
CA LYS A 269 -11.04 -0.82 31.34
C LYS A 269 -11.11 -0.23 32.76
N LYS A 270 -9.99 0.28 33.29
CA LYS A 270 -9.87 0.78 34.68
C LYS A 270 -10.04 2.30 34.83
N GLN A 271 -10.27 3.02 33.73
CA GLN A 271 -10.49 4.46 33.69
C GLN A 271 -11.94 4.74 33.35
#